data_AF-A0A1X0QT12-F1
#
_entry.id   AF-A0A1X0QT12-F1
#
_cell.length_a   1.000
_cell.length_b   1.000
_cell.length_c   1.000
_cell.angle_alpha   90.00
_cell.angle_beta   90.00
_cell.angle_gamma   90.00
#
_symmetry.space_group_name_H-M   'P 1'
#
loop_
_entity.id
_entity.type
_entity.pdbx_description
1 polymer ?
#
loop_
_entity_poly.entity_id
_entity_poly.type
_entity_poly.pdbx_seq_one_letter_code
_entity_poly.pdbx_strand_id
1 'polypeptide(L)' 'DKTIGAISFCSLFALFIYYTIWVLVMPFVDKGHPLHNYFLDWQYAIKIPLMIMIVCLTVILTFLALIMIK' A
#
# COMPACT_ATOMS: atom_id res chain seq x y z
N ASP A 1 8.81 -23.03 10.15
CA ASP A 1 9.51 -21.72 10.15
C ASP A 1 10.12 -21.32 8.81
N LYS A 2 11.11 -22.06 8.28
CA LYS A 2 11.81 -21.67 7.02
C LYS A 2 10.91 -21.59 5.77
N THR A 3 9.93 -22.49 5.65
CA THR A 3 8.97 -22.52 4.54
C THR A 3 7.97 -21.37 4.59
N ILE A 4 7.48 -21.02 5.79
CA ILE A 4 6.55 -19.89 5.99
C ILE A 4 7.26 -18.59 5.61
N GLY A 5 8.51 -18.41 6.03
CA GLY A 5 9.32 -17.26 5.64
C GLY A 5 9.51 -17.14 4.12
N ALA A 6 9.78 -18.27 3.44
CA ALA A 6 9.93 -18.29 1.98
C ALA A 6 8.62 -17.94 1.25
N ILE A 7 7.48 -18.46 1.73
CA ILE A 7 6.15 -18.16 1.14
C ILE A 7 5.79 -16.69 1.34
N SER A 8 6.00 -16.14 2.54
CA SER A 8 5.78 -14.74 2.84
C SER A 8 6.68 -13.83 1.99
N PHE A 9 7.95 -14.20 1.82
CA PHE A 9 8.88 -13.46 0.98
C PHE A 9 8.44 -13.44 -0.49
N CYS A 10 8.12 -14.60 -1.08
CA CYS A 10 7.62 -14.66 -2.45
C CYS A 10 6.32 -13.85 -2.63
N SER A 11 5.42 -13.90 -1.65
CA SER A 11 4.16 -13.15 -1.68
C SER A 11 4.40 -11.64 -1.63
N LEU A 12 5.22 -11.18 -0.68
CA LEU A 12 5.60 -9.76 -0.57
C LEU A 12 6.33 -9.27 -1.81
N PHE A 13 7.21 -10.10 -2.39
CA PHE A 13 7.94 -9.77 -3.60
C PHE A 13 7.00 -9.61 -4.80
N ALA A 14 6.03 -10.50 -4.96
CA ALA A 14 5.01 -10.38 -6.00
C ALA A 14 4.17 -9.11 -5.84
N LEU A 15 3.74 -8.79 -4.60
CA LEU A 15 3.01 -7.56 -4.29
C LEU A 15 3.85 -6.31 -4.57
N PHE A 16 5.14 -6.33 -4.23
CA PHE A 16 6.06 -5.23 -4.49
C PHE A 16 6.21 -4.94 -5.99
N ILE A 17 6.35 -5.98 -6.82
CA ILE A 17 6.41 -5.83 -8.27
C ILE A 17 5.11 -5.25 -8.81
N TYR A 18 3.96 -5.79 -8.40
CA TYR A 18 2.65 -5.29 -8.81
C TYR A 18 2.50 -3.79 -8.48
N TYR A 19 2.86 -3.40 -7.26
CA TYR A 19 2.76 -2.00 -6.81
C TYR A 19 3.75 -1.09 -7.55
N THR A 20 4.97 -1.54 -7.78
CA THR A 20 6.00 -0.77 -8.51
C THR A 20 5.57 -0.53 -9.95
N ILE A 21 5.08 -1.56 -10.64
CA ILE A 21 4.55 -1.44 -12.00
C ILE A 21 3.34 -0.50 -11.99
N TRP A 22 2.43 -0.65 -11.03
CA TRP A 22 1.24 0.19 -10.94
C TRP A 22 1.60 1.68 -10.79
N VAL A 23 2.53 2.03 -9.88
CA VAL A 23 2.98 3.41 -9.67
C VAL A 23 3.72 3.97 -10.89
N LEU A 24 4.55 3.16 -11.56
CA LEU A 24 5.41 3.64 -12.65
C LEU A 24 4.65 3.72 -13.98
N VAL A 25 3.76 2.78 -14.28
CA VAL A 25 3.05 2.69 -15.57
C VAL A 25 1.83 3.62 -15.62
N MET A 26 1.06 3.74 -14.54
CA MET A 26 -0.15 4.57 -14.52
C MET A 26 0.02 6.05 -14.91
N PRO A 27 1.11 6.78 -14.60
CA PRO A 27 1.27 8.15 -15.09
C PRO A 27 1.40 8.26 -16.61
N PHE A 28 1.67 7.16 -17.32
CA PHE A 28 1.80 7.13 -18.78
C PHE A 28 0.57 6.57 -19.50
N VAL A 29 -0.46 6.13 -18.77
CA VAL A 29 -1.68 5.54 -19.35
C VAL A 29 -2.80 6.58 -19.34
N ASP A 30 -3.40 6.83 -20.52
CA ASP A 30 -4.54 7.73 -20.66
C ASP A 30 -5.82 7.20 -19.98
N LYS A 31 -6.61 8.13 -19.47
CA LYS A 31 -7.83 7.88 -18.65
C LYS A 31 -8.97 7.14 -19.36
N GLY A 32 -8.84 6.85 -20.66
CA GLY A 32 -9.83 6.13 -21.47
C GLY A 32 -9.47 4.69 -21.82
N HIS A 33 -8.34 4.17 -21.33
CA HIS A 33 -7.86 2.84 -21.70
C HIS A 33 -8.48 1.73 -20.82
N PRO A 34 -8.82 0.54 -21.38
CA PRO A 34 -9.35 -0.60 -20.61
C PRO A 34 -8.44 -1.12 -19.48
N LEU A 35 -7.20 -0.63 -19.42
CA LEU A 35 -6.27 -0.90 -18.32
C LEU A 35 -6.74 -0.29 -16.99
N HIS A 36 -7.65 0.70 -17.02
CA HIS A 36 -8.23 1.28 -15.82
C HIS A 36 -9.09 0.30 -14.99
N ASN A 37 -9.59 -0.77 -15.62
CA ASN A 37 -10.34 -1.82 -14.92
C ASN A 37 -9.44 -2.74 -14.10
N TYR A 38 -8.17 -2.87 -14.47
CA TYR A 38 -7.17 -3.68 -13.75
C TYR A 38 -6.28 -2.84 -12.83
N PHE A 39 -6.12 -1.55 -13.14
CA PHE A 39 -5.29 -0.60 -12.41
C PHE A 39 -6.08 0.69 -12.16
N LEU A 40 -6.36 0.98 -10.89
CA LEU A 40 -6.98 2.26 -10.49
C LEU A 40 -6.07 3.44 -10.86
N ASP A 41 -6.65 4.62 -11.01
CA ASP A 41 -5.95 5.88 -11.27
C ASP A 41 -4.69 6.08 -10.43
N TRP A 42 -3.66 6.70 -11.00
CA TRP A 42 -2.36 6.96 -10.34
C TRP A 42 -2.51 7.69 -9.00
N GLN A 43 -3.58 8.48 -8.85
CA GLN A 43 -3.89 9.17 -7.61
C GLN A 43 -4.12 8.20 -6.44
N TYR A 44 -4.70 7.03 -6.70
CA TYR A 44 -4.97 6.03 -5.66
C TYR A 44 -3.68 5.34 -5.20
N ALA A 45 -2.70 5.17 -6.08
CA ALA A 45 -1.40 4.60 -5.73
C ALA A 45 -0.62 5.48 -4.71
N ILE A 46 -0.87 6.79 -4.66
CA ILE A 46 -0.28 7.69 -3.65
C ILE A 46 -1.17 7.79 -2.40
N LYS A 47 -2.50 7.74 -2.57
CA LYS A 47 -3.46 7.84 -1.47
C LYS A 47 -3.43 6.63 -0.54
N ILE A 48 -3.22 5.42 -1.05
CA ILE A 48 -3.24 4.19 -0.22
C ILE A 48 -2.14 4.22 0.88
N PRO A 49 -0.85 4.47 0.57
CA PRO A 49 0.19 4.56 1.59
C PRO A 49 -0.05 5.70 2.58
N LEU A 50 -0.57 6.84 2.09
CA LEU A 50 -0.89 7.98 2.93
C LEU A 50 -1.97 7.65 3.98
N MET A 51 -3.05 6.96 3.57
CA MET A 51 -4.11 6.54 4.48
C MET A 51 -3.58 5.56 5.54
N ILE A 52 -2.74 4.60 5.14
CA ILE A 52 -2.11 3.66 6.08
C ILE A 52 -1.25 4.41 7.10
N MET A 53 -0.46 5.39 6.65
CA MET A 53 0.40 6.19 7.51
C MET A 53 -0.41 7.00 8.54
N ILE A 54 -1.50 7.64 8.11
CA ILE A 54 -2.39 8.41 9.00
C ILE A 54 -3.07 7.49 10.01
N VAL A 55 -3.56 6.32 9.58
CA VAL A 55 -4.20 5.35 10.48
C VAL A 55 -3.21 4.82 11.51
N CYS A 56 -2.01 4.41 11.09
CA CYS A 56 -0.95 3.97 12.01
C CYS A 56 -0.58 5.07 13.01
N LEU A 57 -0.39 6.31 12.52
CA LEU A 57 -0.07 7.44 13.39
C LEU A 57 -1.18 7.69 14.41
N THR A 58 -2.44 7.67 13.97
CA THR A 58 -3.61 7.82 14.84
C THR A 58 -3.62 6.75 15.92
N VAL A 59 -3.42 5.49 15.55
CA VAL A 59 -3.37 4.36 16.49
C VAL A 59 -2.25 4.55 17.53
N ILE A 60 -1.05 4.96 17.10
CA ILE A 60 0.08 5.23 18.00
C ILE A 60 -0.25 6.38 18.96
N LEU A 61 -0.79 7.49 18.46
CA LEU A 61 -1.15 8.65 19.27
C LEU A 61 -2.26 8.32 20.28
N THR A 62 -3.29 7.59 19.88
CA THR A 62 -4.34 7.14 20.79
C THR A 62 -3.77 6.22 21.87
N PHE A 63 -2.90 5.28 21.50
CA PHE A 63 -2.25 4.41 22.47
C PHE A 63 -1.39 5.19 23.48
N LEU A 64 -0.57 6.13 23.01
CA LEU A 64 0.23 7.00 23.88
C LEU A 64 -0.64 7.85 24.82
N ALA A 65 -1.72 8.43 24.30
CA ALA A 65 -2.65 9.22 25.11
C ALA A 65 -3.27 8.39 26.24
N LEU A 66 -3.66 7.14 25.96
CA LEU A 66 -4.20 6.22 26.98
C LEU A 66 -3.18 5.90 28.08
N ILE A 67 -1.88 5.83 27.75
CA ILE A 67 -0.81 5.59 28.74
C ILE A 67 -0.56 6.84 29.59
N MET A 68 -0.55 8.03 29.00
CA MET A 68 -0.29 9.28 29.73
C MET A 68 -1.43 9.71 30.67
N ILE A 69 -2.66 9.31 30.36
CA ILE A 69 -3.84 9.61 31.18
C ILE A 69 -3.92 8.70 32.42
N LYS A 70 -3.15 7.61 32.44
CA LYS A 70 -3.03 6.70 33.58
C LYS A 70 -1.89 7.12 34.51
#